data_AF-A0A1Q7YFI4-F1
#
_entry.id   AF-A0A1Q7YFI4-F1
#
_cell.length_a   1.000
_cell.length_b   1.000
_cell.length_c   1.000
_cell.angle_alpha   90.00
_cell.angle_beta   90.00
_cell.angle_gamma   90.00
#
_symmetry.space_group_name_H-M   'P 1'
#
loop_
_entity.id
_entity.type
_entity.pdbx_description
1 polymer ?
#
loop_
_entity_poly.entity_id
_entity_poly.type
_entity_poly.pdbx_seq_one_letter_code
_entity_poly.pdbx_strand_id
1 'polypeptide(L)'
;MFESIPIVQILICLISGALVISFSFLRRASGFLVLSLLGIALVYRQLAVGYVLINVIVLLFVTSLARITANSDAKRRLRWRWSCAALIALVVAFIVGRWYQIETKGLLVGGIEWSLFSVDMWLLLRLVTFLWEFGSGRIAQPSLLTFAIWTCMPFTVFGPLLRYSQFESQLPFMREAEVARAVYTRTWVLNALRATALLVCGITLSRLHATMFASGTQGVPYWIKLLDSFGISPWSFLLTWWGFYKLMECLALMWSVSLPPSFNAPFGRPNISEFWANWNMTATSVFRDYLFYTRWGQQRVNLYLNTLIIFFLVGLWHGANWYWVIWGMLHGIGFCCFIWYRHRRASKQFETNGATMRILGPILTYVFVCSCWILPSRILKVLGQI
;
A
#
# COMPACT_ATOMS: atom_id res chain seq x y z
N MET A 1 9.17 8.90 -11.36
CA MET A 1 8.30 7.74 -11.04
C MET A 1 9.03 6.65 -10.25
N PHE A 2 10.37 6.62 -10.27
CA PHE A 2 11.17 5.78 -9.38
C PHE A 2 11.62 6.62 -8.19
N GLU A 3 10.91 6.53 -7.07
CA GLU A 3 11.46 7.00 -5.79
C GLU A 3 12.74 6.21 -5.51
N SER A 4 13.72 6.87 -4.87
CA SER A 4 14.88 6.17 -4.32
C SER A 4 14.39 5.06 -3.41
N ILE A 5 14.81 3.83 -3.67
CA ILE A 5 14.48 2.67 -2.85
C ILE A 5 14.72 3.00 -1.39
N PRO A 6 13.84 2.58 -0.46
CA PRO A 6 13.97 2.88 0.95
C PRO A 6 15.08 2.01 1.59
N ILE A 7 16.33 2.20 1.14
CA ILE A 7 17.52 1.49 1.63
C ILE A 7 17.64 1.66 3.14
N VAL A 8 17.34 2.87 3.64
CA VAL A 8 17.31 3.15 5.08
C VAL A 8 16.35 2.21 5.81
N GLN A 9 15.14 1.98 5.28
CA GLN A 9 14.18 1.05 5.88
C GLN A 9 14.69 -0.39 5.82
N ILE A 10 15.28 -0.82 4.70
CA ILE A 10 15.86 -2.18 4.57
C ILE A 10 16.93 -2.39 5.64
N LEU A 11 17.85 -1.43 5.80
CA LEU A 11 18.91 -1.48 6.81
C LEU A 11 18.32 -1.52 8.23
N ILE A 12 17.32 -0.69 8.53
CA ILE A 12 16.63 -0.72 9.82
C ILE A 12 16.00 -2.10 10.09
N CYS A 13 15.29 -2.67 9.13
CA CYS A 13 14.68 -3.99 9.27
C CYS A 13 15.73 -5.10 9.46
N LEU A 14 16.84 -5.05 8.73
CA LEU A 14 17.94 -6.02 8.87
C LEU A 14 18.64 -5.91 10.23
N ILE A 15 19.03 -4.70 10.62
CA ILE A 15 19.72 -4.44 11.89
C ILE A 15 18.80 -4.81 13.05
N SER A 16 17.55 -4.34 13.01
CA SER A 16 16.58 -4.61 14.09
C SER A 16 16.22 -6.10 14.17
N GLY A 17 16.12 -6.81 13.05
CA GLY A 17 15.99 -8.27 13.02
C GLY A 17 17.20 -8.98 13.64
N ALA A 18 18.42 -8.58 13.28
CA ALA A 18 19.63 -9.13 13.88
C ALA A 18 19.70 -8.88 15.39
N LEU A 19 19.33 -7.68 15.84
CA LEU A 19 19.27 -7.34 17.26
C LEU A 19 18.24 -8.20 18.03
N VAL A 20 17.04 -8.41 17.48
CA VAL A 20 16.00 -9.26 18.12
C VAL A 20 16.41 -10.73 18.22
N ILE A 21 17.18 -11.21 17.24
CA ILE A 21 17.77 -12.56 17.28
C ILE A 21 18.83 -12.64 18.37
N SER A 22 19.79 -11.71 18.37
CA SER A 22 20.94 -11.72 19.27
C SER A 22 20.58 -11.42 20.73
N PHE A 23 19.56 -10.58 20.97
CA PHE A 23 19.23 -10.10 22.31
C PHE A 23 17.78 -10.46 22.68
N SER A 24 17.63 -11.47 23.54
CA SER A 24 16.32 -11.99 23.96
C SER A 24 15.45 -10.96 24.69
N PHE A 25 16.04 -9.97 25.38
CA PHE A 25 15.26 -8.91 26.05
C PHE A 25 14.53 -7.99 25.06
N LEU A 26 15.05 -7.85 23.84
CA LEU A 26 14.40 -7.07 22.78
C LEU A 26 13.15 -7.76 22.22
N ARG A 27 12.93 -9.05 22.54
CA ARG A 27 11.72 -9.80 22.16
C ARG A 27 10.50 -9.44 22.99
N ARG A 28 10.67 -8.65 24.05
CA ARG A 28 9.56 -8.11 24.85
C ARG A 28 8.88 -6.96 24.10
N ALA A 29 7.61 -6.70 24.41
CA ALA A 29 6.84 -5.62 23.78
C ALA A 29 7.51 -4.23 23.91
N SER A 30 8.19 -3.96 25.02
CA SER A 30 8.99 -2.73 25.19
C SER A 30 10.18 -2.65 24.24
N GLY A 31 10.88 -3.76 24.02
CA GLY A 31 11.98 -3.85 23.04
C GLY A 31 11.48 -3.63 21.61
N PHE A 32 10.37 -4.27 21.24
CA PHE A 32 9.69 -4.06 19.96
C PHE A 32 9.32 -2.59 19.75
N LEU A 33 8.74 -1.95 20.77
CA LEU A 33 8.38 -0.55 20.71
C LEU A 33 9.59 0.35 20.51
N VAL A 34 10.67 0.16 21.28
CA VAL A 34 11.90 0.97 21.18
C VAL A 34 12.49 0.88 19.77
N LEU A 35 12.67 -0.34 19.25
CA LEU A 35 13.20 -0.55 17.90
C LEU A 35 12.28 0.04 16.81
N SER A 36 10.96 -0.07 16.99
CA SER A 36 9.97 0.50 16.06
C SER A 36 10.01 2.04 16.06
N LEU A 37 10.08 2.66 17.24
CA LEU A 37 10.17 4.12 17.38
C LEU A 37 11.49 4.66 16.81
N LEU A 38 12.61 3.99 17.08
CA LEU A 38 13.90 4.33 16.46
C LEU A 38 13.84 4.21 14.94
N GLY A 39 13.18 3.16 14.43
CA GLY A 39 12.94 2.98 13.00
C GLY A 39 12.16 4.16 12.39
N ILE A 40 11.06 4.56 13.01
CA ILE A 40 10.26 5.71 12.57
C ILE A 40 11.07 7.02 12.61
N ALA A 41 11.84 7.26 13.68
CA ALA A 41 12.68 8.45 13.79
C ALA A 41 13.70 8.53 12.64
N LEU A 42 14.32 7.40 12.27
CA LEU A 42 15.30 7.34 11.18
C LEU A 42 14.67 7.45 9.79
N VAL A 43 13.48 6.89 9.58
CA VAL A 43 12.77 6.93 8.29
C VAL A 43 12.15 8.31 8.05
N TYR A 44 11.40 8.84 9.02
CA TYR A 44 10.66 10.09 8.86
C TYR A 44 11.49 11.33 9.18
N ARG A 45 12.55 11.22 9.98
CA ARG A 45 13.44 12.34 10.35
C ARG A 45 12.61 13.54 10.85
N GLN A 46 12.65 14.67 10.13
CA GLN A 46 11.92 15.90 10.41
C GLN A 46 10.39 15.74 10.38
N LEU A 47 9.88 14.73 9.68
CA LEU A 47 8.45 14.40 9.59
C LEU A 47 7.98 13.53 10.77
N ALA A 48 8.89 13.01 11.59
CA ALA A 48 8.55 12.05 12.65
C ALA A 48 7.59 12.64 13.69
N VAL A 49 7.72 13.94 13.98
CA VAL A 49 6.82 14.65 14.91
C VAL A 49 5.39 14.65 14.38
N GLY A 50 5.16 15.12 13.15
CA GLY A 50 3.84 15.09 12.52
C GLY A 50 3.25 13.68 12.41
N TYR A 51 4.09 12.69 12.11
CA TYR A 51 3.67 11.29 12.04
C TYR A 51 3.15 10.79 13.40
N VAL A 52 3.90 11.03 14.47
CA VAL A 52 3.51 10.64 15.84
C VAL A 52 2.27 11.41 16.28
N LEU A 53 2.19 12.71 16.00
CA LEU A 53 1.03 13.54 16.36
C LEU A 53 -0.27 13.01 15.76
N ILE A 54 -0.29 12.65 14.48
CA ILE A 54 -1.50 12.09 13.84
C ILE A 54 -1.91 10.76 14.50
N ASN A 55 -0.94 9.88 14.77
CA ASN A 55 -1.22 8.60 15.44
C ASN A 55 -1.78 8.80 16.85
N VAL A 56 -1.22 9.76 17.61
CA VAL A 56 -1.72 10.12 18.95
C VAL A 56 -3.14 10.69 18.87
N ILE A 57 -3.41 11.62 17.94
CA ILE A 57 -4.75 12.19 17.74
C ILE A 57 -5.78 11.10 17.45
N VAL A 58 -5.47 10.18 16.53
CA VAL A 58 -6.38 9.07 16.19
C VAL A 58 -6.59 8.13 17.37
N LEU A 59 -5.54 7.79 18.13
CA LEU A 59 -5.67 6.94 19.30
C LEU A 59 -6.49 7.59 20.41
N LEU A 60 -6.28 8.89 20.68
CA LEU A 60 -7.06 9.66 21.66
C LEU A 60 -8.52 9.75 21.25
N PHE A 61 -8.80 9.97 19.97
CA PHE A 61 -10.15 9.94 19.42
C PHE A 61 -10.82 8.58 19.66
N VAL A 62 -10.16 7.48 19.27
CA VAL A 62 -10.70 6.12 19.45
C VAL A 62 -10.92 5.77 20.92
N THR A 63 -9.96 6.12 21.79
CA THR A 63 -10.06 5.87 23.24
C THR A 63 -11.20 6.66 23.86
N SER A 64 -11.36 7.93 23.48
CA SER A 64 -12.46 8.77 23.96
C SER A 64 -13.82 8.24 23.47
N LEU A 65 -13.89 7.85 22.20
CA LEU A 65 -15.10 7.30 21.60
C LEU A 65 -15.47 5.94 22.22
N ALA A 66 -14.50 5.10 22.56
CA ALA A 66 -14.72 3.82 23.23
C ALA A 66 -15.40 3.99 24.60
N ARG A 67 -14.98 4.99 25.39
CA ARG A 67 -15.55 5.28 26.72
C ARG A 67 -17.03 5.65 26.66
N ILE A 68 -17.45 6.40 25.64
CA ILE A 68 -18.84 6.88 25.52
C ILE A 68 -19.75 5.90 24.76
N THR A 69 -19.18 4.96 23.98
CA THR A 69 -19.93 4.04 23.11
C THR A 69 -20.06 2.61 23.63
N ALA A 70 -19.66 2.33 24.87
CA ALA A 70 -19.85 1.03 25.49
C ALA A 70 -21.33 0.77 25.86
N ASN A 71 -21.79 -0.47 25.65
CA ASN A 71 -22.96 -1.08 26.31
C ASN A 71 -24.39 -0.79 25.77
N SER A 72 -24.60 -0.41 24.50
CA SER A 72 -25.92 -0.50 23.85
C SER A 72 -25.86 -0.43 22.32
N ASP A 73 -26.91 -0.87 21.61
CA ASP A 73 -26.99 -0.78 20.15
C ASP A 73 -27.03 0.67 19.63
N ALA A 74 -27.70 1.58 20.35
CA ALA A 74 -27.69 3.00 20.01
C ALA A 74 -26.27 3.57 20.06
N LYS A 75 -25.49 3.18 21.08
CA LYS A 75 -24.08 3.55 21.22
C LYS A 75 -23.17 2.89 20.18
N ARG A 76 -23.45 1.66 19.74
CA ARG A 76 -22.76 1.02 18.61
C ARG A 76 -22.98 1.78 17.30
N ARG A 77 -24.21 2.24 17.04
CA ARG A 77 -24.51 3.10 15.88
C ARG A 77 -23.78 4.44 15.95
N LEU A 78 -23.70 5.03 17.15
CA LEU A 78 -22.95 6.26 17.40
C LEU A 78 -21.45 6.06 17.11
N ARG A 79 -20.86 4.97 17.60
CA ARG A 79 -19.47 4.59 17.33
C ARG A 79 -19.20 4.54 15.83
N TRP A 80 -20.03 3.80 15.09
CA TRP A 80 -19.91 3.67 13.64
C TRP A 80 -19.96 5.03 12.92
N ARG A 81 -20.94 5.88 13.25
CA ARG A 81 -21.09 7.20 12.62
C ARG A 81 -19.87 8.08 12.83
N TRP A 82 -19.37 8.18 14.05
CA TRP A 82 -18.20 9.00 14.38
C TRP A 82 -16.91 8.41 13.80
N SER A 83 -16.75 7.10 13.79
CA SER A 83 -15.62 6.46 13.10
C SER A 83 -15.63 6.72 11.60
N CYS A 84 -16.80 6.67 10.94
CA CYS A 84 -16.92 7.06 9.54
C CYS A 84 -16.59 8.54 9.32
N ALA A 85 -17.06 9.44 10.21
CA ALA A 85 -16.76 10.87 10.11
C ALA A 85 -15.25 11.13 10.27
N ALA A 86 -14.59 10.49 11.24
CA ALA A 86 -13.14 10.60 11.44
C ALA A 86 -12.35 10.02 10.25
N LEU A 87 -12.80 8.91 9.67
CA LEU A 87 -12.21 8.32 8.48
C LEU A 87 -12.28 9.30 7.29
N ILE A 88 -13.46 9.89 7.04
CA ILE A 88 -13.63 10.89 5.97
C ILE A 88 -12.76 12.12 6.23
N ALA A 89 -12.75 12.63 7.47
CA ALA A 89 -11.92 13.76 7.87
C ALA A 89 -10.42 13.48 7.63
N LEU A 90 -9.96 12.26 7.95
CA LEU A 90 -8.59 11.84 7.71
C LEU A 90 -8.25 11.78 6.22
N VAL A 91 -9.13 11.22 5.39
CA VAL A 91 -8.94 11.19 3.93
C VAL A 91 -8.90 12.60 3.35
N VAL A 92 -9.79 13.49 3.79
CA VAL A 92 -9.78 14.91 3.38
C VAL A 92 -8.49 15.59 3.83
N ALA A 93 -8.07 15.40 5.09
CA ALA A 93 -6.83 15.96 5.61
C ALA A 93 -5.61 15.48 4.83
N PHE A 94 -5.57 14.20 4.43
CA PHE A 94 -4.53 13.66 3.56
C PHE A 94 -4.54 14.34 2.18
N ILE A 95 -5.69 14.42 1.51
CA ILE A 95 -5.79 15.01 0.16
C ILE A 95 -5.38 16.49 0.20
N VAL A 96 -5.94 17.26 1.14
CA VAL A 96 -5.63 18.69 1.34
C VAL A 96 -4.15 18.86 1.71
N GLY A 97 -3.64 18.03 2.63
CA GLY A 97 -2.24 18.04 3.05
C GLY A 97 -1.28 17.84 1.88
N ARG A 98 -1.59 16.90 0.98
CA ARG A 98 -0.80 16.64 -0.23
C ARG A 98 -0.94 17.75 -1.27
N TRP A 99 -2.16 18.26 -1.48
CA TRP A 99 -2.43 19.32 -2.46
C TRP A 99 -1.72 20.63 -2.12
N TYR A 100 -1.74 21.02 -0.84
CA TYR A 100 -1.11 22.25 -0.34
C TYR A 100 0.30 22.05 0.20
N GLN A 101 0.85 20.83 0.06
CA GLN A 101 2.18 20.45 0.55
C GLN A 101 2.38 20.85 2.03
N ILE A 102 1.39 20.59 2.88
CA ILE A 102 1.44 20.96 4.30
C ILE A 102 2.59 20.24 5.00
N GLU A 103 2.90 19.01 4.57
CA GLU A 103 4.00 18.22 5.12
C GLU A 103 5.39 18.86 4.94
N THR A 104 5.56 19.79 3.99
CA THR A 104 6.82 20.53 3.79
C THR A 104 6.91 21.81 4.62
N LYS A 105 5.84 22.20 5.31
CA LYS A 105 5.79 23.39 6.16
C LYS A 105 6.02 22.96 7.61
N GLY A 106 7.10 23.42 8.22
CA GLY A 106 7.43 23.07 9.60
C GLY A 106 7.66 24.25 10.52
N LEU A 107 7.81 23.93 11.80
CA LEU A 107 8.31 24.86 12.81
C LEU A 107 9.83 24.75 12.88
N LEU A 108 10.51 25.88 12.75
CA LEU A 108 11.96 25.95 12.92
C LEU A 108 12.30 25.90 14.42
N VAL A 109 12.87 24.79 14.88
CA VAL A 109 13.32 24.60 16.26
C VAL A 109 14.75 24.08 16.24
N GLY A 110 15.68 24.83 16.84
CA GLY A 110 17.10 24.45 16.89
C GLY A 110 17.77 24.33 15.52
N GLY A 111 17.35 25.15 14.54
CA GLY A 111 17.88 25.12 13.17
C GLY A 111 17.35 23.97 12.30
N ILE A 112 16.42 23.17 12.82
CA ILE A 112 15.76 22.08 12.09
C ILE A 112 14.28 22.46 11.90
N GLU A 113 13.79 22.34 10.67
CA GLU A 113 12.38 22.54 10.36
C GLU A 113 11.61 21.24 10.63
N TRP A 114 10.74 21.25 11.65
CA TRP A 114 9.95 20.11 12.09
C TRP A 114 8.53 20.19 11.55
N SER A 115 8.11 19.21 10.77
CA SER A 115 6.74 19.16 10.26
C SER A 115 5.77 18.67 11.34
N LEU A 116 4.69 19.41 11.56
CA LEU A 116 3.64 19.05 12.51
C LEU A 116 2.54 18.20 11.89
N PHE A 117 2.58 17.97 10.58
CA PHE A 117 1.60 17.17 9.86
C PHE A 117 2.32 16.24 8.89
N SER A 118 2.22 14.94 9.13
CA SER A 118 2.76 13.92 8.22
C SER A 118 1.82 12.73 8.17
N VAL A 119 1.14 12.58 7.04
CA VAL A 119 0.33 11.40 6.71
C VAL A 119 0.75 10.93 5.33
N ASP A 120 1.61 9.92 5.29
CA ASP A 120 1.97 9.28 4.04
C ASP A 120 0.84 8.36 3.56
N MET A 121 0.96 7.93 2.30
CA MET A 121 -0.06 7.12 1.64
C MET A 121 -0.33 5.79 2.39
N TRP A 122 0.67 5.20 3.04
CA TRP A 122 0.53 3.92 3.74
C TRP A 122 -0.04 4.11 5.14
N LEU A 123 0.38 5.15 5.88
CA LEU A 123 -0.25 5.51 7.15
C LEU A 123 -1.74 5.81 6.96
N LEU A 124 -2.11 6.52 5.88
CA LEU A 124 -3.51 6.77 5.57
C LEU A 124 -4.31 5.46 5.52
N LEU A 125 -3.89 4.49 4.70
CA LEU A 125 -4.62 3.24 4.54
C LEU A 125 -4.69 2.45 5.85
N ARG A 126 -3.62 2.44 6.63
CA ARG A 126 -3.63 1.83 7.97
C ARG A 126 -4.69 2.46 8.86
N LEU A 127 -4.65 3.77 9.05
CA LEU A 127 -5.56 4.47 9.94
C LEU A 127 -7.02 4.41 9.45
N VAL A 128 -7.25 4.41 8.13
CA VAL A 128 -8.57 4.16 7.53
C VAL A 128 -9.09 2.77 7.91
N THR A 129 -8.28 1.72 7.76
CA THR A 129 -8.70 0.36 8.18
C THR A 129 -8.96 0.29 9.67
N PHE A 130 -8.10 0.90 10.49
CA PHE A 130 -8.24 0.91 11.93
C PHE A 130 -9.52 1.62 12.41
N LEU A 131 -9.81 2.81 11.90
CA LEU A 131 -11.04 3.54 12.22
C LEU A 131 -12.29 2.77 11.81
N TRP A 132 -12.25 2.10 10.64
CA TRP A 132 -13.36 1.28 10.18
C TRP A 132 -13.56 0.02 11.04
N GLU A 133 -12.48 -0.69 11.39
CA GLU A 133 -12.53 -1.89 12.23
C GLU A 133 -13.04 -1.56 13.63
N PHE A 134 -12.59 -0.45 14.21
CA PHE A 134 -13.07 0.02 15.50
C PHE A 134 -14.55 0.45 15.42
N GLY A 135 -14.91 1.23 14.40
CA GLY A 135 -16.28 1.71 14.19
C GLY A 135 -17.28 0.57 14.09
N SER A 136 -16.97 -0.42 13.24
CA SER A 136 -17.80 -1.60 12.99
C SER A 136 -17.90 -2.51 14.22
N GLY A 137 -16.95 -2.39 15.15
CA GLY A 137 -16.84 -3.26 16.32
C GLY A 137 -16.09 -4.56 16.08
N ARG A 138 -15.35 -4.65 14.97
CA ARG A 138 -14.48 -5.78 14.68
C ARG A 138 -13.30 -5.83 15.65
N ILE A 139 -12.83 -4.68 16.12
CA ILE A 139 -11.82 -4.58 17.17
C ILE A 139 -12.39 -3.86 18.39
N ALA A 140 -11.90 -4.26 19.57
CA ALA A 140 -12.20 -3.58 20.83
C ALA A 140 -11.37 -2.30 20.97
N GLN A 141 -11.43 -1.66 22.15
CA GLN A 141 -10.52 -0.56 22.47
C GLN A 141 -9.07 -1.07 22.42
N PRO A 142 -8.20 -0.49 21.59
CA PRO A 142 -6.83 -0.92 21.47
C PRO A 142 -5.99 -0.42 22.65
N SER A 143 -4.96 -1.19 23.00
CA SER A 143 -3.96 -0.73 23.97
C SER A 143 -3.01 0.28 23.31
N LEU A 144 -2.51 1.26 24.07
CA LEU A 144 -1.52 2.22 23.60
C LEU A 144 -0.28 1.52 23.04
N LEU A 145 0.22 0.52 23.76
CA LEU A 145 1.42 -0.22 23.40
C LEU A 145 1.24 -0.99 22.08
N THR A 146 0.13 -1.73 21.94
CA THR A 146 -0.17 -2.49 20.73
C THR A 146 -0.32 -1.56 19.52
N PHE A 147 -1.08 -0.47 19.69
CA PHE A 147 -1.28 0.51 18.63
C PHE A 147 0.05 1.13 18.18
N ALA A 148 0.88 1.58 19.13
CA ALA A 148 2.17 2.19 18.82
C ALA A 148 3.14 1.23 18.12
N ILE A 149 3.21 -0.04 18.53
CA ILE A 149 4.02 -1.05 17.83
C ILE A 149 3.47 -1.26 16.41
N TRP A 150 2.16 -1.40 16.24
CA TRP A 150 1.54 -1.62 14.94
C TRP A 150 1.78 -0.47 13.95
N THR A 151 1.67 0.78 14.40
CA THR A 151 1.90 1.95 13.55
C THR A 151 3.38 2.09 13.22
N CYS A 152 4.27 1.90 14.20
CA CYS A 152 5.70 2.16 14.05
C CYS A 152 6.51 0.98 13.51
N MET A 153 5.88 -0.16 13.24
CA MET A 153 6.54 -1.38 12.79
C MET A 153 7.35 -1.13 11.50
N PRO A 154 8.68 -1.37 11.51
CA PRO A 154 9.56 -0.90 10.44
C PRO A 154 9.29 -1.62 9.11
N PHE A 155 8.81 -2.87 9.11
CA PHE A 155 8.60 -3.65 7.89
C PHE A 155 7.34 -3.26 7.11
N THR A 156 6.44 -2.46 7.69
CA THR A 156 5.19 -2.10 7.04
C THR A 156 5.16 -0.63 6.62
N VAL A 157 6.18 0.19 6.97
CA VAL A 157 6.17 1.66 6.84
C VAL A 157 5.82 2.10 5.41
N PHE A 158 6.49 1.53 4.40
CA PHE A 158 6.14 1.73 2.99
C PHE A 158 5.37 0.55 2.39
N GLY A 159 4.62 -0.19 3.21
CA GLY A 159 4.04 -1.48 2.87
C GLY A 159 5.01 -2.65 3.15
N PRO A 160 4.52 -3.90 3.09
CA PRO A 160 3.13 -4.29 2.80
C PRO A 160 2.19 -3.94 3.97
N LEU A 161 0.88 -3.79 3.69
CA LEU A 161 -0.08 -3.43 4.73
C LEU A 161 -0.47 -4.64 5.58
N LEU A 162 -0.39 -4.48 6.90
CA LEU A 162 -0.92 -5.40 7.90
C LEU A 162 -2.03 -4.69 8.67
N ARG A 163 -3.25 -5.24 8.69
CA ARG A 163 -4.38 -4.65 9.42
C ARG A 163 -4.18 -4.77 10.92
N TYR A 164 -4.75 -3.84 11.70
CA TYR A 164 -4.62 -3.87 13.16
C TYR A 164 -5.18 -5.18 13.74
N SER A 165 -6.37 -5.63 13.32
CA SER A 165 -6.95 -6.90 13.76
C SER A 165 -6.07 -8.12 13.46
N GLN A 166 -5.40 -8.13 12.31
CA GLN A 166 -4.46 -9.20 11.92
C GLN A 166 -3.20 -9.17 12.78
N PHE A 167 -2.66 -7.99 13.07
CA PHE A 167 -1.52 -7.84 13.96
C PHE A 167 -1.86 -8.25 15.41
N GLU A 168 -2.99 -7.77 15.93
CA GLU A 168 -3.44 -8.04 17.30
C GLU A 168 -3.62 -9.54 17.56
N SER A 169 -4.15 -10.28 16.57
CA SER A 169 -4.31 -11.74 16.65
C SER A 169 -2.98 -12.51 16.75
N GLN A 170 -1.85 -11.90 16.36
CA GLN A 170 -0.52 -12.51 16.38
C GLN A 170 0.23 -12.26 17.69
N LEU A 171 -0.20 -11.34 18.55
CA LEU A 171 0.48 -10.98 19.81
C LEU A 171 0.70 -12.15 20.80
N PRO A 172 -0.21 -13.14 20.93
CA PRO A 172 0.06 -14.31 21.77
C PRO A 172 1.28 -15.10 21.28
N PHE A 173 1.35 -15.36 19.96
CA PHE A 173 2.41 -16.13 19.33
C PHE A 173 3.76 -15.40 19.30
N MET A 174 3.77 -14.06 19.27
CA MET A 174 5.02 -13.26 19.38
C MET A 174 5.72 -13.40 20.74
N ARG A 175 4.98 -13.77 21.80
CA ARG A 175 5.52 -13.90 23.16
C ARG A 175 6.18 -15.25 23.43
N GLU A 176 5.87 -16.26 22.63
CA GLU A 176 6.51 -17.57 22.71
C GLU A 176 7.85 -17.54 21.95
N ALA A 177 8.88 -18.20 22.51
CA ALA A 177 10.28 -18.14 22.07
C ALA A 177 10.56 -18.73 20.66
N GLU A 178 9.53 -18.89 19.83
CA GLU A 178 9.58 -19.48 18.48
C GLU A 178 10.26 -18.60 17.43
N VAL A 179 10.57 -17.34 17.78
CA VAL A 179 11.42 -16.41 17.00
C VAL A 179 12.69 -17.09 16.48
N ALA A 180 13.27 -18.03 17.24
CA ALA A 180 14.50 -18.72 16.86
C ALA A 180 14.31 -19.88 15.87
N ARG A 181 13.13 -20.51 15.79
CA ARG A 181 12.91 -21.71 14.97
C ARG A 181 12.41 -21.42 13.55
N ALA A 182 11.74 -20.28 13.34
CA ALA A 182 11.19 -19.93 12.02
C ALA A 182 12.22 -19.31 11.05
N VAL A 183 13.28 -18.69 11.56
CA VAL A 183 14.21 -17.84 10.77
C VAL A 183 15.23 -18.66 9.95
N TYR A 184 15.58 -19.87 10.39
CA TYR A 184 16.62 -20.67 9.73
C TYR A 184 16.07 -21.88 8.97
N THR A 185 14.82 -21.81 8.53
CA THR A 185 14.28 -22.85 7.66
C THR A 185 14.84 -22.67 6.25
N ARG A 186 15.05 -23.79 5.53
CA ARG A 186 15.40 -23.77 4.10
C ARG A 186 14.43 -22.89 3.30
N THR A 187 13.14 -22.91 3.66
CA THR A 187 12.09 -22.10 3.03
C THR A 187 12.31 -20.60 3.23
N TRP A 188 12.67 -20.16 4.44
CA TRP A 188 12.98 -18.76 4.71
C TRP A 188 14.16 -18.28 3.88
N VAL A 189 15.27 -19.04 3.87
CA VAL A 189 16.48 -18.70 3.09
C VAL A 189 16.17 -18.59 1.59
N LEU A 190 15.45 -19.56 1.03
CA LEU A 190 15.07 -19.53 -0.39
C LEU A 190 14.15 -18.34 -0.71
N ASN A 191 13.23 -17.98 0.18
CA ASN A 191 12.37 -16.82 -0.02
C ASN A 191 13.12 -15.50 0.09
N ALA A 192 14.06 -15.38 1.04
CA ALA A 192 14.92 -14.21 1.16
C ALA A 192 15.83 -14.05 -0.08
N LEU A 193 16.42 -15.14 -0.59
CA LEU A 193 17.20 -15.12 -1.83
C LEU A 193 16.36 -14.71 -3.04
N ARG A 194 15.13 -15.23 -3.17
CA ARG A 194 14.19 -14.82 -4.23
C ARG A 194 13.84 -13.34 -4.11
N ALA A 195 13.55 -12.85 -2.91
CA ALA A 195 13.24 -11.45 -2.65
C ALA A 195 14.39 -10.53 -3.08
N THR A 196 15.62 -10.87 -2.66
CA THR A 196 16.84 -10.13 -3.03
C THR A 196 17.09 -10.18 -4.53
N ALA A 197 16.94 -11.33 -5.18
CA ALA A 197 17.11 -11.46 -6.63
C ALA A 197 16.11 -10.58 -7.40
N LEU A 198 14.82 -10.60 -7.03
CA LEU A 198 13.80 -9.72 -7.61
C LEU A 198 14.17 -8.25 -7.43
N LEU A 199 14.55 -7.85 -6.21
CA LEU A 199 14.91 -6.47 -5.89
C LEU A 199 16.13 -6.00 -6.70
N VAL A 200 17.19 -6.82 -6.76
CA VAL A 200 18.40 -6.50 -7.54
C VAL A 200 18.10 -6.41 -9.03
N CYS A 201 17.28 -7.31 -9.58
CA CYS A 201 16.85 -7.23 -10.98
C CYS A 201 16.06 -5.94 -11.25
N GLY A 202 15.12 -5.58 -10.37
CA GLY A 202 14.35 -4.36 -10.47
C GLY A 202 15.21 -3.09 -10.42
N ILE A 203 16.17 -3.04 -9.48
CA ILE A 203 17.19 -1.98 -9.36
C ILE A 203 18.01 -1.86 -10.64
N THR A 204 18.50 -3.00 -11.15
CA THR A 204 19.34 -3.04 -12.35
C THR A 204 18.59 -2.48 -13.56
N LEU A 205 17.32 -2.87 -13.74
CA LEU A 205 16.48 -2.30 -14.79
C LEU A 205 16.22 -0.81 -14.58
N SER A 206 16.05 -0.36 -13.32
CA SER A 206 15.86 1.06 -13.02
C SER A 206 17.10 1.89 -13.36
N ARG A 207 18.29 1.37 -13.07
CA ARG A 207 19.57 1.97 -13.46
C ARG A 207 19.74 1.99 -14.97
N LEU A 208 19.39 0.91 -15.65
CA LEU A 208 19.40 0.84 -17.12
C LEU A 208 18.48 1.90 -17.73
N HIS A 209 17.25 2.05 -17.22
CA HIS A 209 16.36 3.13 -17.62
C HIS A 209 17.03 4.50 -17.42
N ALA A 210 17.58 4.76 -16.23
CA ALA A 210 18.22 6.03 -15.91
C ALA A 210 19.41 6.34 -16.84
N THR A 211 20.23 5.36 -17.19
CA THR A 211 21.35 5.55 -18.12
C THR A 211 20.88 5.76 -19.56
N MET A 212 19.88 5.03 -20.02
CA MET A 212 19.30 5.16 -21.38
C MET A 212 18.71 6.55 -21.64
N PHE A 213 18.20 7.22 -20.60
CA PHE A 213 17.55 8.53 -20.69
C PHE A 213 18.30 9.64 -19.93
N ALA A 214 19.59 9.44 -19.60
CA ALA A 214 20.39 10.38 -18.83
C ALA A 214 20.49 11.77 -19.49
N SER A 215 20.64 11.81 -20.82
CA SER A 215 20.67 13.05 -21.62
C SER A 215 19.27 13.53 -22.02
N GLY A 216 18.22 13.02 -21.37
CA GLY A 216 16.83 13.26 -21.73
C GLY A 216 16.31 12.32 -22.83
N THR A 217 15.12 12.63 -23.33
CA THR A 217 14.44 11.80 -24.34
C THR A 217 14.63 12.28 -25.78
N GLN A 218 15.28 13.43 -25.97
CA GLN A 218 15.58 13.95 -27.31
C GLN A 218 16.64 13.09 -27.99
N GLY A 219 16.49 12.84 -29.29
CA GLY A 219 17.39 11.96 -30.06
C GLY A 219 17.23 10.45 -29.80
N VAL A 220 16.56 10.02 -28.73
CA VAL A 220 16.32 8.59 -28.47
C VAL A 220 15.30 8.02 -29.48
N PRO A 221 15.64 6.94 -30.23
CA PRO A 221 14.75 6.28 -31.18
C PRO A 221 13.41 5.86 -30.57
N TYR A 222 12.35 5.91 -31.38
CA TYR A 222 10.99 5.57 -30.91
C TYR A 222 10.87 4.13 -30.41
N TRP A 223 11.52 3.17 -31.07
CA TRP A 223 11.50 1.77 -30.66
C TRP A 223 12.14 1.54 -29.30
N ILE A 224 13.16 2.34 -28.92
CA ILE A 224 13.77 2.30 -27.58
C ILE A 224 12.79 2.83 -26.53
N LYS A 225 12.09 3.93 -26.83
CA LYS A 225 11.04 4.48 -25.95
C LYS A 225 9.91 3.47 -25.75
N LEU A 226 9.53 2.75 -26.81
CA LEU A 226 8.51 1.70 -26.76
C LEU A 226 8.97 0.51 -25.90
N LEU A 227 10.21 0.04 -26.10
CA LEU A 227 10.83 -1.04 -25.30
C LEU A 227 10.90 -0.66 -23.82
N ASP A 228 11.26 0.59 -23.51
CA ASP A 228 11.25 1.07 -22.14
C ASP A 228 9.84 1.07 -21.54
N SER A 229 8.89 1.65 -22.27
CA SER A 229 7.51 1.84 -21.84
C SER A 229 6.72 0.54 -21.61
N PHE A 230 7.00 -0.50 -22.40
CA PHE A 230 6.33 -1.80 -22.34
C PHE A 230 7.25 -2.94 -21.89
N GLY A 231 8.46 -2.63 -21.41
CA GLY A 231 9.45 -3.61 -21.00
C GLY A 231 10.21 -3.13 -19.78
N ILE A 232 11.23 -2.30 -19.96
CA ILE A 232 12.17 -1.96 -18.89
C ILE A 232 11.47 -1.31 -17.69
N SER A 233 10.66 -0.27 -17.92
CA SER A 233 10.05 0.53 -16.85
C SER A 233 8.99 -0.23 -16.03
N PRO A 234 7.97 -0.88 -16.62
CA PRO A 234 6.98 -1.63 -15.84
C PRO A 234 7.58 -2.80 -15.06
N TRP A 235 8.53 -3.53 -15.66
CA TRP A 235 9.20 -4.64 -15.00
C TRP A 235 10.16 -4.16 -13.91
N SER A 236 10.88 -3.05 -14.13
CA SER A 236 11.69 -2.42 -13.08
C SER A 236 10.84 -2.11 -11.85
N PHE A 237 9.68 -1.47 -12.04
CA PHE A 237 8.77 -1.14 -10.94
C PHE A 237 8.28 -2.40 -10.23
N LEU A 238 7.72 -3.36 -10.97
CA LEU A 238 7.16 -4.59 -10.39
C LEU A 238 8.23 -5.37 -9.61
N LEU A 239 9.41 -5.58 -10.19
CA LEU A 239 10.45 -6.40 -9.57
C LEU A 239 11.05 -5.72 -8.34
N THR A 240 11.25 -4.39 -8.38
CA THR A 240 11.72 -3.62 -7.21
C THR A 240 10.73 -3.74 -6.06
N TRP A 241 9.44 -3.45 -6.28
CA TRP A 241 8.45 -3.45 -5.19
C TRP A 241 8.06 -4.86 -4.74
N TRP A 242 8.01 -5.83 -5.65
CA TRP A 242 7.80 -7.23 -5.28
C TRP A 242 8.97 -7.77 -4.47
N GLY A 243 10.21 -7.55 -4.92
CA GLY A 243 11.40 -7.92 -4.16
C GLY A 243 11.44 -7.26 -2.79
N PHE A 244 11.16 -5.95 -2.73
CA PHE A 244 11.11 -5.18 -1.49
C PHE A 244 10.06 -5.72 -0.51
N TYR A 245 8.79 -5.88 -0.91
CA TYR A 245 7.77 -6.41 0.00
C TYR A 245 8.02 -7.86 0.39
N LYS A 246 8.55 -8.68 -0.53
CA LYS A 246 8.90 -10.06 -0.20
C LYS A 246 10.04 -10.12 0.81
N LEU A 247 10.97 -9.17 0.75
CA LEU A 247 12.02 -9.02 1.74
C LEU A 247 11.43 -8.60 3.09
N MET A 248 10.52 -7.63 3.12
CA MET A 248 9.81 -7.23 4.35
C MET A 248 9.05 -8.40 4.98
N GLU A 249 8.37 -9.24 4.17
CA GLU A 249 7.74 -10.49 4.64
C GLU A 249 8.75 -11.41 5.35
N CYS A 250 9.94 -11.59 4.77
CA CYS A 250 10.98 -12.43 5.38
C CYS A 250 11.55 -11.82 6.67
N LEU A 251 11.79 -10.50 6.69
CA LEU A 251 12.36 -9.82 7.86
C LEU A 251 11.36 -9.74 9.02
N ALA A 252 10.06 -9.58 8.74
CA ALA A 252 9.01 -9.60 9.74
C ALA A 252 8.91 -10.95 10.47
N LEU A 253 9.21 -12.06 9.80
CA LEU A 253 9.25 -13.38 10.44
C LEU A 253 10.37 -13.50 11.48
N MET A 254 11.44 -12.70 11.39
CA MET A 254 12.46 -12.61 12.45
C MET A 254 11.93 -11.99 13.74
N TRP A 255 10.74 -11.40 13.68
CA TRP A 255 9.99 -10.84 14.80
C TRP A 255 8.73 -11.67 15.12
N SER A 256 8.62 -12.88 14.56
CA SER A 256 7.40 -13.70 14.62
C SER A 256 6.14 -12.99 14.11
N VAL A 257 6.31 -12.04 13.17
CA VAL A 257 5.20 -11.36 12.50
C VAL A 257 5.05 -11.92 11.09
N SER A 258 3.88 -12.48 10.81
CA SER A 258 3.50 -12.93 9.48
C SER A 258 2.82 -11.80 8.71
N LEU A 259 3.45 -11.38 7.61
CA LEU A 259 2.89 -10.37 6.69
C LEU A 259 2.16 -11.06 5.53
N PRO A 260 1.00 -10.52 5.10
CA PRO A 260 0.30 -11.04 3.93
C PRO A 260 1.08 -10.75 2.64
N PRO A 261 1.02 -11.66 1.64
CA PRO A 261 1.71 -11.47 0.37
C PRO A 261 1.14 -10.30 -0.40
N SER A 262 2.02 -9.53 -1.06
CA SER A 262 1.61 -8.33 -1.82
C SER A 262 1.56 -8.49 -3.33
N PHE A 263 2.31 -9.42 -3.92
CA PHE A 263 2.29 -9.64 -5.37
C PHE A 263 2.25 -11.13 -5.70
N ASN A 264 1.57 -11.46 -6.78
CA ASN A 264 1.47 -12.83 -7.28
C ASN A 264 1.38 -12.87 -8.81
N ALA A 265 2.52 -12.63 -9.47
CA ALA A 265 2.68 -12.63 -10.93
C ALA A 265 1.57 -11.84 -11.67
N PRO A 266 1.37 -10.54 -11.38
CA PRO A 266 0.24 -9.77 -11.88
C PRO A 266 0.25 -9.60 -13.42
N PHE A 267 1.42 -9.45 -14.05
CA PHE A 267 1.53 -9.30 -15.51
C PHE A 267 1.15 -10.56 -16.30
N GLY A 268 1.09 -11.73 -15.65
CA GLY A 268 0.62 -12.97 -16.27
C GLY A 268 -0.90 -13.17 -16.22
N ARG A 269 -1.66 -12.19 -15.72
CA ARG A 269 -3.10 -12.37 -15.46
C ARG A 269 -3.95 -12.06 -16.69
N PRO A 270 -4.97 -12.88 -17.00
CA PRO A 270 -5.70 -12.83 -18.25
C PRO A 270 -6.72 -11.68 -18.36
N ASN A 271 -7.01 -10.99 -17.27
CA ASN A 271 -7.94 -9.87 -17.25
C ASN A 271 -7.57 -8.88 -16.14
N ILE A 272 -8.11 -7.66 -16.25
CA ILE A 272 -7.85 -6.56 -15.32
C ILE A 272 -8.28 -6.86 -13.88
N SER A 273 -9.33 -7.66 -13.67
CA SER A 273 -9.77 -8.04 -12.33
C SER A 273 -8.77 -8.97 -11.65
N GLU A 274 -8.27 -9.97 -12.38
CA GLU A 274 -7.22 -10.85 -11.88
C GLU A 274 -5.89 -10.13 -11.72
N PHE A 275 -5.56 -9.17 -12.60
CA PHE A 275 -4.38 -8.31 -12.43
C PHE A 275 -4.42 -7.61 -11.06
N TRP A 276 -5.49 -6.88 -10.75
CA TRP A 276 -5.61 -6.15 -9.48
C TRP A 276 -5.68 -7.08 -8.26
N ALA A 277 -6.30 -8.26 -8.40
CA ALA A 277 -6.31 -9.26 -7.34
C ALA A 277 -4.91 -9.82 -7.01
N ASN A 278 -3.91 -9.57 -7.86
CA ASN A 278 -2.54 -10.06 -7.71
C ASN A 278 -1.48 -8.94 -7.74
N TRP A 279 -1.91 -7.67 -7.83
CA TRP A 279 -1.08 -6.47 -7.81
C TRP A 279 -1.30 -5.74 -6.49
N ASN A 280 -0.22 -5.52 -5.73
CA ASN A 280 -0.25 -4.87 -4.42
C ASN A 280 -1.48 -5.29 -3.59
N MET A 281 -1.62 -6.60 -3.40
CA MET A 281 -2.80 -7.28 -2.90
C MET A 281 -3.27 -6.74 -1.55
N THR A 282 -2.31 -6.33 -0.70
CA THR A 282 -2.59 -5.76 0.61
C THR A 282 -3.31 -4.42 0.49
N ALA A 283 -2.84 -3.51 -0.36
CA ALA A 283 -3.53 -2.24 -0.67
C ALA A 283 -4.86 -2.47 -1.42
N THR A 284 -4.87 -3.31 -2.45
CA THR A 284 -6.09 -3.62 -3.21
C THR A 284 -7.19 -4.15 -2.29
N SER A 285 -6.84 -4.98 -1.30
CA SER A 285 -7.80 -5.48 -0.31
C SER A 285 -8.36 -4.37 0.58
N VAL A 286 -7.60 -3.30 0.87
CA VAL A 286 -8.12 -2.17 1.66
C VAL A 286 -9.20 -1.43 0.89
N PHE A 287 -8.93 -1.06 -0.37
CA PHE A 287 -9.91 -0.40 -1.21
C PHE A 287 -11.17 -1.24 -1.39
N ARG A 288 -11.01 -2.56 -1.61
CA ARG A 288 -12.11 -3.52 -1.78
C ARG A 288 -12.90 -3.80 -0.50
N ASP A 289 -12.26 -3.89 0.66
CA ASP A 289 -12.95 -4.35 1.87
C ASP A 289 -13.52 -3.17 2.69
N TYR A 290 -12.86 -2.00 2.67
CA TYR A 290 -13.16 -0.89 3.59
C TYR A 290 -13.73 0.34 2.88
N LEU A 291 -13.26 0.65 1.68
CA LEU A 291 -13.72 1.82 0.91
C LEU A 291 -14.84 1.49 -0.08
N PHE A 292 -14.96 0.22 -0.46
CA PHE A 292 -16.02 -0.27 -1.37
C PHE A 292 -17.33 -0.63 -0.67
N TYR A 293 -17.36 -0.70 0.67
CA TYR A 293 -18.46 -1.35 1.42
C TYR A 293 -19.83 -0.92 0.87
N THR A 294 -20.54 -1.93 0.36
CA THR A 294 -21.68 -1.92 -0.58
C THR A 294 -22.90 -1.15 -0.04
N ARG A 295 -22.78 0.16 0.13
CA ARG A 295 -23.90 1.01 0.55
C ARG A 295 -24.97 1.18 -0.53
N TRP A 296 -24.64 0.93 -1.79
CA TRP A 296 -25.56 1.14 -2.92
C TRP A 296 -26.08 -0.16 -3.54
N GLY A 297 -25.82 -1.33 -2.95
CA GLY A 297 -26.34 -2.61 -3.46
C GLY A 297 -25.66 -3.10 -4.76
N GLN A 298 -26.12 -4.24 -5.29
CA GLN A 298 -25.51 -4.92 -6.46
C GLN A 298 -26.19 -4.61 -7.80
N GLN A 299 -26.98 -3.53 -7.87
CA GLN A 299 -27.57 -3.13 -9.15
C GLN A 299 -26.48 -2.72 -10.14
N ARG A 300 -26.71 -2.98 -11.43
CA ARG A 300 -25.69 -2.80 -12.48
C ARG A 300 -25.07 -1.41 -12.48
N VAL A 301 -25.89 -0.35 -12.43
CA VAL A 301 -25.42 1.05 -12.43
C VAL A 301 -24.50 1.31 -11.24
N ASN A 302 -24.85 0.77 -10.07
CA ASN A 302 -24.07 0.94 -8.86
C ASN A 302 -22.71 0.24 -8.98
N LEU A 303 -22.62 -0.89 -9.66
CA LEU A 303 -21.33 -1.56 -9.88
C LEU A 303 -20.36 -0.67 -10.69
N TYR A 304 -20.80 -0.06 -11.80
CA TYR A 304 -19.95 0.82 -12.61
C TYR A 304 -19.52 2.07 -11.85
N LEU A 305 -20.48 2.76 -11.21
CA LEU A 305 -20.19 3.96 -10.42
C LEU A 305 -19.22 3.66 -9.27
N ASN A 306 -19.42 2.55 -8.56
CA ASN A 306 -18.55 2.15 -7.45
C ASN A 306 -17.13 1.86 -7.95
N THR A 307 -17.00 1.16 -9.07
CA THR A 307 -15.70 0.88 -9.69
C THR A 307 -14.98 2.18 -10.05
N LEU A 308 -15.66 3.14 -10.69
CA LEU A 308 -15.07 4.43 -11.00
C LEU A 308 -14.66 5.18 -9.73
N ILE A 309 -15.54 5.29 -8.74
CA ILE A 309 -15.23 5.98 -7.47
C ILE A 309 -14.02 5.34 -6.77
N ILE A 310 -13.93 4.02 -6.70
CA ILE A 310 -12.76 3.34 -6.10
C ILE A 310 -11.50 3.74 -6.84
N PHE A 311 -11.47 3.61 -8.16
CA PHE A 311 -10.27 3.87 -8.92
C PHE A 311 -9.87 5.35 -8.93
N PHE A 312 -10.84 6.25 -8.80
CA PHE A 312 -10.59 7.67 -8.51
C PHE A 312 -9.88 7.84 -7.16
N LEU A 313 -10.38 7.20 -6.11
CA LEU A 313 -9.75 7.24 -4.78
C LEU A 313 -8.36 6.58 -4.77
N VAL A 314 -8.15 5.50 -5.53
CA VAL A 314 -6.82 4.89 -5.72
C VAL A 314 -5.87 5.87 -6.40
N GLY A 315 -6.33 6.61 -7.41
CA GLY A 315 -5.56 7.69 -8.02
C GLY A 315 -5.18 8.78 -7.01
N LEU A 316 -6.16 9.33 -6.29
CA LEU A 316 -5.90 10.36 -5.27
C LEU A 316 -4.98 9.88 -4.15
N TRP A 317 -5.03 8.60 -3.79
CA TRP A 317 -4.14 7.97 -2.82
C TRP A 317 -2.68 7.98 -3.29
N HIS A 318 -2.42 7.75 -4.58
CA HIS A 318 -1.07 7.84 -5.13
C HIS A 318 -0.53 9.27 -5.19
N GLY A 319 -1.39 10.24 -5.49
CA GLY A 319 -1.00 11.64 -5.41
C GLY A 319 -2.08 12.65 -5.80
N ALA A 320 -1.96 13.83 -5.21
CA ALA A 320 -2.83 14.98 -5.43
C ALA A 320 -2.46 15.74 -6.72
N ASN A 321 -2.48 15.05 -7.87
CA ASN A 321 -2.28 15.68 -9.18
C ASN A 321 -3.10 14.99 -10.28
N TRP A 322 -3.27 15.67 -11.42
CA TRP A 322 -4.10 15.17 -12.51
C TRP A 322 -3.57 13.89 -13.16
N TYR A 323 -2.25 13.66 -13.14
CA TYR A 323 -1.68 12.42 -13.68
C TYR A 323 -2.27 11.21 -12.96
N TRP A 324 -2.30 11.23 -11.63
CA TRP A 324 -2.82 10.11 -10.85
C TRP A 324 -4.34 9.97 -10.91
N VAL A 325 -5.07 11.09 -11.02
CA VAL A 325 -6.52 11.07 -11.25
C VAL A 325 -6.82 10.38 -12.60
N ILE A 326 -6.16 10.79 -13.67
CA ILE A 326 -6.34 10.18 -15.01
C ILE A 326 -5.92 8.71 -14.99
N TRP A 327 -4.77 8.38 -14.37
CA TRP A 327 -4.29 7.01 -14.22
C TRP A 327 -5.33 6.11 -13.54
N GLY A 328 -5.91 6.58 -12.42
CA GLY A 328 -7.00 5.88 -11.74
C GLY A 328 -8.20 5.69 -12.67
N MET A 329 -8.64 6.76 -13.33
CA MET A 329 -9.79 6.70 -14.24
C MET A 329 -9.61 5.75 -15.41
N LEU A 330 -8.42 5.66 -16.00
CA LEU A 330 -8.13 4.68 -17.05
C LEU A 330 -8.34 3.26 -16.55
N HIS A 331 -7.83 2.92 -15.35
CA HIS A 331 -8.06 1.61 -14.74
C HIS A 331 -9.53 1.36 -14.42
N GLY A 332 -10.25 2.37 -13.91
CA GLY A 332 -11.68 2.29 -13.64
C GLY A 332 -12.51 2.02 -14.89
N ILE A 333 -12.24 2.71 -15.98
CA ILE A 333 -12.87 2.50 -17.29
C ILE A 333 -12.55 1.10 -17.82
N GLY A 334 -11.29 0.67 -17.74
CA GLY A 334 -10.89 -0.69 -18.14
C GLY A 334 -11.63 -1.78 -17.36
N PHE A 335 -11.82 -1.57 -16.06
CA PHE A 335 -12.56 -2.50 -15.20
C PHE A 335 -14.07 -2.50 -15.53
N CYS A 336 -14.64 -1.33 -15.82
CA CYS A 336 -16.01 -1.20 -16.33
C CYS A 336 -16.21 -1.95 -17.66
N CYS A 337 -15.27 -1.81 -18.60
CA CYS A 337 -15.29 -2.57 -19.86
C CYS A 337 -15.24 -4.08 -19.61
N PHE A 338 -14.43 -4.53 -18.64
CA PHE A 338 -14.38 -5.93 -18.23
C PHE A 338 -15.71 -6.43 -17.63
N ILE A 339 -16.34 -5.64 -16.74
CA ILE A 339 -17.66 -5.93 -16.18
C ILE A 339 -18.70 -6.08 -17.30
N TRP A 340 -18.72 -5.13 -18.23
CA TRP A 340 -19.62 -5.15 -19.39
C TRP A 340 -19.40 -6.38 -20.26
N TYR A 341 -18.15 -6.71 -20.57
CA TYR A 341 -17.78 -7.90 -21.34
C TYR A 341 -18.25 -9.18 -20.66
N ARG A 342 -18.01 -9.31 -19.34
CA ARG A 342 -18.45 -10.47 -18.54
C ARG A 342 -19.97 -10.63 -18.56
N HIS A 343 -20.73 -9.54 -18.42
CA HIS A 343 -22.19 -9.58 -18.48
C HIS A 343 -22.70 -9.98 -19.87
N ARG A 344 -22.13 -9.43 -20.94
CA ARG A 344 -22.52 -9.81 -22.32
C ARG A 344 -22.20 -11.27 -22.61
N ARG A 345 -21.04 -11.77 -22.18
CA ARG A 345 -20.68 -13.17 -22.35
C ARG A 345 -21.62 -14.11 -21.60
N ALA A 346 -21.97 -13.78 -20.36
CA ALA A 346 -22.96 -14.54 -19.59
C ALA A 346 -24.33 -14.58 -20.27
N SER A 347 -24.72 -13.50 -20.97
CA SER A 347 -26.01 -13.43 -21.68
C SER A 347 -26.05 -14.14 -23.04
N LYS A 348 -24.91 -14.43 -23.67
CA LYS A 348 -24.86 -14.87 -25.07
C LYS A 348 -24.22 -16.24 -25.30
N GLN A 349 -23.92 -17.03 -24.26
CA GLN A 349 -23.23 -18.34 -24.38
C GLN A 349 -22.06 -18.31 -25.39
N PHE A 350 -21.30 -17.21 -25.44
CA PHE A 350 -20.18 -17.11 -26.39
C PHE A 350 -19.07 -18.08 -25.97
N GLU A 351 -18.94 -19.16 -26.73
CA GLU A 351 -17.81 -20.08 -26.69
C GLU A 351 -16.59 -19.43 -27.34
N THR A 352 -15.84 -18.64 -26.56
CA THR A 352 -14.48 -18.29 -26.97
C THR A 352 -13.60 -19.50 -26.75
N ASN A 353 -12.78 -19.87 -27.74
CA ASN A 353 -11.83 -20.97 -27.61
C ASN A 353 -10.91 -20.72 -26.40
N GLY A 354 -10.98 -21.61 -25.40
CA GLY A 354 -10.30 -21.43 -24.11
C GLY A 354 -8.79 -21.28 -24.24
N ALA A 355 -8.20 -21.89 -25.26
CA ALA A 355 -6.79 -21.78 -25.59
C ALA A 355 -6.39 -20.35 -26.01
N THR A 356 -7.20 -19.71 -26.86
CA THR A 356 -6.95 -18.34 -27.33
C THR A 356 -6.97 -17.33 -26.18
N MET A 357 -7.94 -17.45 -25.26
CA MET A 357 -8.05 -16.54 -24.11
C MET A 357 -6.94 -16.73 -23.07
N ARG A 358 -6.35 -17.94 -22.98
CA ARG A 358 -5.20 -18.20 -22.10
C ARG A 358 -3.93 -17.49 -22.55
N ILE A 359 -3.77 -17.25 -23.86
CA ILE A 359 -2.58 -16.58 -24.42
C ILE A 359 -2.86 -15.09 -24.64
N LEU A 360 -3.95 -14.74 -25.32
CA LEU A 360 -4.25 -13.33 -25.63
C LEU A 360 -4.68 -12.53 -24.40
N GLY A 361 -5.37 -13.14 -23.44
CA GLY A 361 -5.83 -12.46 -22.23
C GLY A 361 -4.69 -11.76 -21.47
N PRO A 362 -3.62 -12.49 -21.09
CA PRO A 362 -2.48 -11.90 -20.41
C PRO A 362 -1.78 -10.82 -21.23
N ILE A 363 -1.60 -11.03 -22.54
CA ILE A 363 -0.97 -10.04 -23.43
C ILE A 363 -1.80 -8.75 -23.47
N LEU A 364 -3.10 -8.84 -23.71
CA LEU A 364 -3.99 -7.68 -23.77
C LEU A 364 -4.06 -6.94 -22.43
N THR A 365 -4.12 -7.69 -21.32
CA THR A 365 -4.12 -7.11 -19.97
C THR A 365 -2.81 -6.39 -19.70
N TYR A 366 -1.67 -6.99 -20.05
CA TYR A 366 -0.36 -6.39 -19.90
C TYR A 366 -0.22 -5.10 -20.70
N VAL A 367 -0.57 -5.11 -21.99
CA VAL A 367 -0.51 -3.93 -22.86
C VAL A 367 -1.42 -2.82 -22.33
N PHE A 368 -2.64 -3.16 -21.92
CA PHE A 368 -3.56 -2.20 -21.33
C PHE A 368 -2.99 -1.57 -20.04
N VAL A 369 -2.51 -2.39 -19.11
CA VAL A 369 -1.94 -1.91 -17.85
C VAL A 369 -0.73 -1.02 -18.12
N CYS A 370 0.22 -1.44 -18.97
CA CYS A 370 1.39 -0.61 -19.28
C CYS A 370 0.99 0.71 -19.96
N SER A 371 -0.03 0.69 -20.81
CA SER A 371 -0.56 1.91 -21.45
C SER A 371 -1.11 2.90 -20.41
N CYS A 372 -1.72 2.42 -19.32
CA CYS A 372 -2.21 3.28 -18.25
C CYS A 372 -1.10 4.09 -17.57
N TRP A 373 0.16 3.64 -17.62
CA TRP A 373 1.31 4.36 -17.05
C TRP A 373 1.88 5.44 -17.99
N ILE A 374 1.48 5.45 -19.25
CA ILE A 374 2.04 6.36 -20.28
C ILE A 374 1.00 7.41 -20.68
N LEU A 375 -0.25 6.97 -20.84
CA LEU A 375 -1.35 7.79 -21.34
C LEU A 375 -1.64 9.06 -20.52
N PRO A 376 -1.61 9.05 -19.17
CA PRO A 376 -1.94 10.25 -18.41
C PRO A 376 -1.08 11.47 -18.77
N SER A 377 0.24 11.30 -18.90
CA SER A 377 1.14 12.38 -19.34
C SER A 377 0.83 12.86 -20.76
N ARG A 378 0.45 11.95 -21.65
CA ARG A 378 0.08 12.30 -23.04
C ARG A 378 -1.22 13.09 -23.08
N ILE A 379 -2.22 12.67 -22.31
CA ILE A 379 -3.51 13.34 -22.19
C ILE A 379 -3.30 14.76 -21.64
N LEU A 380 -2.52 14.91 -20.57
CA LEU A 380 -2.24 16.22 -19.98
C LEU A 380 -1.53 17.17 -20.94
N LYS A 381 -0.58 16.66 -21.74
CA LYS A 381 0.09 17.45 -22.77
C LYS A 381 -0.88 17.93 -23.85
N VAL A 382 -1.82 17.09 -24.28
CA VAL A 382 -2.87 17.47 -25.25
C VAL A 382 -3.82 18.52 -24.66
N LEU A 383 -4.10 18.44 -23.37
CA LEU A 383 -4.93 19.41 -22.65
C LEU A 383 -4.21 20.72 -22.28
N GLY A 384 -2.93 20.88 -22.65
CA GLY A 384 -2.13 22.07 -22.34
C GLY A 384 -1.80 22.25 -20.86
N GLN A 385 -1.85 21.17 -20.07
CA GLN A 385 -1.60 21.20 -18.62
C GLN A 385 -0.13 20.94 -18.25
N ILE A 386 0.69 20.42 -19.18
CA ILE A 386 2.14 20.17 -19.03
C ILE A 386 2.88 20.28 -20.35
#